data_AF-A0A432W6D5-F1
#
_entry.id   AF-A0A432W6D5-F1
#
_cell.length_a   1.000
_cell.length_b   1.000
_cell.length_c   1.000
_cell.angle_alpha   90.00
_cell.angle_beta   90.00
_cell.angle_gamma   90.00
#
_symmetry.space_group_name_H-M   'P 1'
#
loop_
_entity.id
_entity.type
_entity.pdbx_description
1 polymer ?
#
loop_
_entity_poly.entity_id
_entity_poly.type
_entity_poly.pdbx_seq_one_letter_code
_entity_poly.pdbx_strand_id
1 'polypeptide(L)'
;MIREFMASDMESVLNIWLESSVKAHDFVDREFWESKLDDMRNIYIPASETYVYKENKKSVEFYKRCGFQLVSEKEDPHTGHLELVMEYHS
;
A
#
# COMPACT_ATOMS: atom_id res chain seq x y z
N MET A 1 5.77 -5.60 9.64
CA MET A 1 5.92 -4.61 10.70
C MET A 1 4.98 -3.45 10.46
N ILE A 2 4.30 -2.97 11.51
CA ILE A 2 3.52 -1.72 11.47
C ILE A 2 4.49 -0.58 11.76
N ARG A 3 4.55 0.43 10.89
CA ARG A 3 5.34 1.65 11.08
C ARG A 3 4.48 2.88 10.81
N GLU A 4 4.91 4.05 11.28
CA GLU A 4 4.27 5.30 10.92
C GLU A 4 4.19 5.46 9.39
N PHE A 5 3.08 6.04 8.94
CA PHE A 5 2.90 6.45 7.56
C PHE A 5 3.99 7.44 7.16
N MET A 6 4.53 7.24 5.96
CA MET A 6 5.45 8.17 5.33
C MET A 6 4.78 8.71 4.06
N ALA A 7 5.17 9.90 3.61
CA ALA A 7 4.61 10.49 2.38
C ALA A 7 4.71 9.56 1.16
N SER A 8 5.71 8.68 1.11
CA SER A 8 5.88 7.66 0.07
C SER A 8 4.79 6.58 0.07
N ASP A 9 4.05 6.40 1.15
CA ASP A 9 2.94 5.45 1.25
C ASP A 9 1.62 6.02 0.68
N MET A 10 1.56 7.33 0.42
CA MET A 10 0.33 8.06 0.11
C MET A 10 -0.48 7.42 -1.03
N GLU A 11 0.16 7.14 -2.18
CA GLU A 11 -0.54 6.53 -3.32
C GLU A 11 -1.09 5.15 -2.98
N SER A 12 -0.33 4.34 -2.24
CA SER A 12 -0.77 2.99 -1.87
C SER A 12 -1.94 3.03 -0.91
N VAL A 13 -1.90 3.95 0.07
CA VAL A 13 -2.99 4.16 1.02
C VAL A 13 -4.23 4.70 0.31
N LEU A 14 -4.09 5.67 -0.60
CA LEU A 14 -5.20 6.23 -1.37
C LEU A 14 -5.84 5.18 -2.29
N ASN A 15 -5.04 4.36 -2.96
CA ASN A 15 -5.55 3.28 -3.81
C ASN A 15 -6.30 2.22 -3.00
N ILE A 16 -5.74 1.80 -1.85
CA ILE A 16 -6.42 0.87 -0.94
C ILE A 16 -7.75 1.48 -0.46
N TRP A 17 -7.72 2.75 -0.06
CA TRP A 17 -8.91 3.46 0.40
C TRP A 17 -9.97 3.55 -0.71
N LEU A 18 -9.60 3.93 -1.93
CA LEU A 18 -10.53 4.08 -3.06
C LEU A 18 -11.15 2.73 -3.44
N GLU A 19 -10.33 1.72 -3.73
CA GLU A 19 -10.82 0.42 -4.18
C GLU A 19 -11.64 -0.29 -3.09
N SER A 20 -11.25 -0.14 -1.82
CA SER A 20 -12.05 -0.66 -0.70
C SER A 20 -13.38 0.09 -0.56
N SER A 21 -13.38 1.42 -0.76
CA SER A 21 -14.59 2.24 -0.66
C SER A 21 -15.58 1.92 -1.77
N VAL A 22 -15.12 1.86 -3.03
CA VAL A 22 -15.95 1.48 -4.18
C VAL A 22 -16.51 0.08 -4.01
N LYS A 23 -15.70 -0.88 -3.52
CA LYS A 23 -16.15 -2.25 -3.33
C LYS A 23 -17.15 -2.40 -2.19
N ALA A 24 -16.96 -1.70 -1.07
CA ALA A 24 -17.85 -1.78 0.09
C ALA A 24 -19.15 -0.99 -0.10
N HIS A 25 -19.13 0.00 -0.98
CA HIS A 25 -20.24 0.91 -1.22
C HIS A 25 -20.54 1.00 -2.73
N ASP A 26 -20.71 -0.15 -3.37
CA ASP A 26 -21.01 -0.29 -4.80
C ASP A 26 -22.35 0.37 -5.21
N PHE A 27 -23.20 0.69 -4.23
CA PHE A 27 -24.41 1.49 -4.39
C PHE A 27 -24.16 3.00 -4.56
N VAL A 28 -22.91 3.47 -4.39
CA VAL A 28 -22.47 4.85 -4.67
C VAL A 28 -21.55 4.84 -5.87
N ASP A 29 -21.81 5.73 -6.84
CA ASP A 29 -21.03 5.83 -8.07
C ASP A 29 -19.53 6.03 -7.79
N ARG A 30 -18.69 5.38 -8.61
CA ARG A 30 -17.22 5.44 -8.47
C ARG A 30 -16.71 6.88 -8.58
N GLU A 31 -17.30 7.68 -9.47
CA GLU A 31 -16.93 9.07 -9.74
C GLU A 31 -17.03 9.93 -8.47
N PHE A 32 -17.98 9.62 -7.58
CA PHE A 32 -18.09 10.30 -6.28
C PHE A 32 -16.87 10.00 -5.39
N TRP A 33 -16.43 8.74 -5.32
CA TRP A 33 -15.26 8.35 -4.52
C TRP A 33 -13.97 8.91 -5.10
N GLU A 34 -13.84 8.91 -6.43
CA GLU A 34 -12.71 9.53 -7.13
C GLU A 34 -12.64 11.04 -6.88
N SER A 35 -13.79 11.72 -6.84
CA SER A 35 -13.85 13.16 -6.53
C SER A 35 -13.40 13.49 -5.10
N LYS A 36 -13.18 12.48 -4.24
CA LYS A 36 -12.70 12.65 -2.86
C LYS A 36 -11.23 12.35 -2.68
N LEU A 37 -10.51 11.94 -3.73
CA LEU A 37 -9.08 11.65 -3.64
C LEU A 37 -8.26 12.86 -3.20
N ASP A 38 -8.56 14.05 -3.72
CA ASP A 38 -7.84 15.28 -3.34
C ASP A 38 -8.10 15.66 -1.88
N ASP A 39 -9.33 15.51 -1.40
CA ASP A 39 -9.67 15.73 0.01
C ASP A 39 -8.93 14.72 0.90
N MET A 40 -8.94 13.43 0.53
CA MET A 40 -8.24 12.38 1.28
C MET A 40 -6.74 12.62 1.34
N ARG A 41 -6.14 13.02 0.23
CA ARG A 41 -4.70 13.29 0.11
C ARG A 41 -4.27 14.49 0.93
N ASN A 42 -5.02 15.59 0.84
CA ASN A 42 -4.55 16.89 1.30
C ASN A 42 -5.13 17.29 2.66
N ILE A 43 -6.25 16.68 3.06
CA ILE A 43 -6.98 17.04 4.28
C ILE A 43 -6.98 15.86 5.24
N TYR A 44 -7.58 14.73 4.84
CA TYR A 44 -7.91 13.68 5.80
C TYR A 44 -6.73 12.80 6.22
N ILE A 45 -5.92 12.28 5.28
CA ILE A 45 -4.75 11.46 5.63
C ILE A 45 -3.70 12.28 6.38
N PRO A 46 -3.34 13.51 5.96
CA PRO A 46 -2.39 14.34 6.73
C PRO A 46 -2.89 14.73 8.12
N ALA A 47 -4.20 14.85 8.31
CA ALA A 47 -4.80 15.15 9.62
C ALA A 47 -5.03 13.90 10.49
N SER A 48 -4.75 12.70 9.98
CA SER A 48 -4.95 11.43 10.70
C SER A 48 -3.63 10.87 11.19
N GLU A 49 -3.65 10.22 12.36
CA GLU A 49 -2.53 9.39 12.80
C GLU A 49 -2.58 8.06 12.03
N THR A 50 -1.77 7.93 10.98
CA THR A 50 -1.79 6.78 10.07
C THR A 50 -0.56 5.89 10.26
N TYR A 51 -0.77 4.57 10.32
CA TYR A 51 0.29 3.58 10.36
C TYR A 51 0.09 2.55 9.25
N VAL A 52 1.19 2.09 8.65
CA VAL A 52 1.19 1.14 7.55
C VAL A 52 1.87 -0.17 7.95
N TYR A 53 1.30 -1.31 7.53
CA TYR A 53 1.88 -2.63 7.77
C TYR A 53 2.71 -3.09 6.56
N LYS A 54 4.04 -3.02 6.69
CA LYS A 54 5.03 -3.35 5.65
C LYS A 54 5.22 -4.86 5.41
N GLU A 55 4.84 -5.75 6.35
CA GLU A 55 4.99 -7.22 6.18
C GLU A 55 3.74 -7.87 5.57
N ASN A 56 3.28 -7.33 4.45
CA ASN A 56 2.12 -7.88 3.76
C ASN A 56 2.44 -9.21 3.07
N LYS A 57 2.49 -10.28 3.86
CA LYS A 57 2.75 -11.66 3.42
C LYS A 57 1.82 -12.09 2.29
N LYS A 58 0.58 -11.60 2.24
CA LYS A 58 -0.36 -11.91 1.15
C LYS A 58 0.13 -11.38 -0.20
N SER A 59 0.72 -10.19 -0.23
CA SER A 59 1.32 -9.63 -1.44
C SER A 59 2.60 -10.37 -1.83
N VAL A 60 3.46 -10.68 -0.87
CA VAL A 60 4.67 -11.49 -1.11
C VAL A 60 4.29 -12.85 -1.72
N GLU A 61 3.29 -13.53 -1.15
CA GLU A 61 2.79 -14.80 -1.67
C GLU A 61 2.07 -14.65 -3.02
N PHE A 62 1.43 -13.51 -3.29
CA PHE A 62 0.87 -13.22 -4.61
C PHE A 62 1.98 -13.15 -5.67
N TYR A 63 3.07 -12.41 -5.42
CA TYR A 63 4.19 -12.30 -6.35
C TYR A 63 4.88 -13.65 -6.59
N LYS A 64 5.08 -14.46 -5.54
CA LYS A 64 5.56 -15.83 -5.69
C LYS A 64 4.68 -16.67 -6.61
N ARG A 65 3.35 -16.60 -6.46
CA ARG A 65 2.40 -17.32 -7.35
C ARG A 65 2.46 -16.83 -8.80
N CYS A 66 2.79 -15.56 -9.00
CA CYS A 66 2.98 -14.99 -10.33
C CYS A 66 4.37 -15.29 -10.93
N GLY A 67 5.22 -16.07 -10.25
CA GLY A 67 6.53 -16.49 -10.76
C GLY A 67 7.71 -15.58 -10.38
N PHE A 68 7.48 -14.55 -9.57
CA PHE A 68 8.57 -13.72 -9.03
C PHE A 68 9.30 -14.50 -7.94
N GLN A 69 10.64 -14.50 -8.01
CA GLN A 69 11.51 -15.19 -7.06
C GLN A 69 12.22 -14.17 -6.17
N LEU A 70 12.37 -14.49 -4.89
CA LEU A 70 13.17 -13.67 -3.98
C LEU A 70 14.64 -13.77 -4.36
N VAL A 71 15.25 -12.62 -4.65
CA VAL A 71 16.65 -12.49 -5.07
C VAL A 71 17.54 -12.05 -3.91
N SER A 72 17.07 -11.14 -3.06
CA SER A 72 17.82 -10.78 -1.86
C SER A 72 16.93 -10.22 -0.76
N GLU A 73 17.37 -10.39 0.48
CA GLU A 73 16.85 -9.66 1.63
C GLU A 73 17.94 -8.70 2.09
N LYS A 74 17.58 -7.44 2.29
CA LYS A 74 18.51 -6.43 2.77
C LYS A 74 17.90 -5.73 3.96
N GLU A 75 18.67 -5.59 5.02
CA GLU A 75 18.30 -4.69 6.10
C GLU A 75 18.39 -3.27 5.55
N ASP A 76 17.26 -2.59 5.55
CA ASP A 76 17.20 -1.17 5.28
C ASP A 76 17.96 -0.45 6.42
N PRO A 77 19.13 0.15 6.16
CA PRO A 77 20.00 0.69 7.20
C PRO A 77 19.41 1.92 7.90
N HIS A 78 18.28 2.44 7.41
CA HIS A 78 17.61 3.61 7.98
C HIS A 78 16.46 3.19 8.90
N THR A 79 15.91 1.99 8.72
CA THR A 79 14.77 1.50 9.50
C THR A 79 15.11 0.26 10.34
N GLY A 80 16.22 -0.43 10.06
CA GLY A 80 16.59 -1.69 10.71
C GLY A 80 15.67 -2.85 10.33
N HIS A 81 14.94 -2.73 9.21
CA HIS A 81 13.94 -3.70 8.78
C HIS A 81 14.28 -4.34 7.44
N LEU A 82 13.83 -5.57 7.24
CA LEU A 82 14.11 -6.33 6.02
C LEU A 82 13.27 -5.84 4.83
N GLU A 83 13.95 -5.52 3.74
CA GLU A 83 13.41 -5.33 2.39
C GLU A 83 13.62 -6.60 1.58
N LEU A 84 12.59 -7.03 0.83
CA LEU A 84 12.64 -8.18 -0.06
C LEU A 84 12.75 -7.70 -1.51
N VAL A 85 13.85 -8.05 -2.19
CA VAL A 85 14.02 -7.84 -3.63
C VAL A 85 13.57 -9.10 -4.35
N MET A 86 12.58 -8.99 -5.24
CA MET A 86 12.09 -10.12 -6.04
C MET A 86 12.24 -9.82 -7.53
N GLU A 87 12.69 -10.80 -8.32
CA GLU A 87 12.84 -10.70 -9.78
C GLU A 87 11.93 -11.70 -10.47
N TYR A 88 11.46 -11.34 -11.67
CA TYR A 88 10.71 -12.24 -12.54
C TYR A 88 11.57 -12.56 -13.76
N HIS A 89 11.78 -13.85 -14.01
CA HIS A 89 12.45 -14.32 -15.22
C HIS A 89 11.44 -15.10 -16.04
N SER A 90 11.17 -14.62 -17.25
CA SER A 90 10.33 -15.28 -18.26
C SER A 90 11.00 -16.49 -18.88
#